data_AF-A0A2W6C487-F1
#
_entry.id   AF-A0A2W6C487-F1
#
_cell.length_a   1.000
_cell.length_b   1.000
_cell.length_c   1.000
_cell.angle_alpha   90.00
_cell.angle_beta   90.00
_cell.angle_gamma   90.00
#
_symmetry.space_group_name_H-M   'P 1'
#
loop_
_entity.id
_entity.type
_entity.pdbx_description
1 polymer ?
#
loop_
_entity_poly.entity_id
_entity_poly.type
_entity_poly.pdbx_seq_one_letter_code
_entity_poly.pdbx_strand_id
1 'polypeptide(L)'
;QEAGAKAEPDPKPKATGTKREEFLAQTVHSRRAGASVPFGELTLEDVRGRADELRAAVGFGPTARVAPVARAWRELTMAMEQGQVGTVKELDPEALSEIAPRLWVVPPGGSLL
;
A
#
# COMPACT_ATOMS: atom_id res chain seq x y z
N GLN A 1 -3.07 -31.36 -47.50
CA GLN A 1 -3.83 -31.62 -46.26
C GLN A 1 -2.97 -31.13 -45.11
N GLU A 2 -3.40 -30.03 -44.52
CA GLU A 2 -2.71 -29.29 -43.46
C GLU A 2 -2.92 -30.00 -42.12
N ALA A 3 -1.84 -30.40 -41.46
CA ALA A 3 -1.88 -30.85 -40.08
C ALA A 3 -1.66 -29.62 -39.17
N GLY A 4 -2.77 -29.04 -38.74
CA GLY A 4 -2.79 -27.92 -37.78
C GLY A 4 -2.22 -28.37 -36.44
N ALA A 5 -1.07 -27.81 -36.09
CA ALA A 5 -0.52 -27.89 -34.74
C ALA A 5 -1.48 -27.19 -33.78
N LYS A 6 -2.00 -27.95 -32.81
CA LYS A 6 -2.76 -27.42 -31.68
C LYS A 6 -1.91 -26.39 -30.95
N ALA A 7 -2.35 -25.13 -30.97
CA ALA A 7 -1.84 -24.10 -30.09
C ALA A 7 -2.13 -24.50 -28.64
N GLU A 8 -1.06 -24.67 -27.88
CA GLU A 8 -1.03 -24.70 -26.42
C GLU A 8 -1.66 -23.38 -25.90
N PRO A 9 -2.53 -23.39 -24.88
CA PRO A 9 -3.13 -22.17 -24.39
C PRO A 9 -2.06 -21.30 -23.70
N ASP A 10 -1.86 -20.11 -24.27
CA ASP A 10 -1.12 -18.98 -23.70
C ASP A 10 -1.35 -18.81 -22.19
N PRO A 11 -0.30 -18.58 -21.37
CA PRO A 11 -0.47 -18.28 -19.96
C PRO A 11 -1.18 -16.93 -19.80
N LYS A 12 -2.33 -16.94 -19.10
CA LYS A 12 -3.08 -15.73 -18.73
C LYS A 12 -2.15 -14.62 -18.20
N PRO A 13 -2.35 -13.34 -18.61
CA PRO A 13 -1.58 -12.24 -18.08
C PRO A 13 -1.83 -12.11 -16.56
N LYS A 14 -0.75 -12.09 -15.78
CA LYS A 14 -0.79 -11.85 -14.33
C LYS A 14 -1.28 -10.41 -14.09
N ALA A 15 -2.55 -10.24 -13.77
CA ALA A 15 -3.21 -8.95 -13.50
C ALA A 15 -2.77 -8.29 -12.17
N THR A 16 -1.55 -8.53 -11.71
CA THR A 16 -0.99 -7.98 -10.47
C THR A 16 -0.20 -6.68 -10.68
N GLY A 17 0.09 -6.29 -11.93
CA GLY A 17 0.84 -5.06 -12.26
C GLY A 17 0.05 -3.78 -11.97
N THR A 18 -1.15 -3.66 -12.55
CA THR A 18 -1.91 -2.39 -12.55
C THR A 18 -2.24 -1.91 -11.14
N LYS A 19 -2.77 -2.78 -10.27
CA LYS A 19 -3.22 -2.39 -8.93
C LYS A 19 -2.06 -2.02 -8.00
N ARG A 20 -0.91 -2.69 -8.14
CA ARG A 20 0.29 -2.36 -7.38
C ARG A 20 0.83 -1.00 -7.78
N GLU A 21 0.92 -0.75 -9.09
CA GLU A 21 1.39 0.53 -9.62
C GLU A 21 0.49 1.68 -9.19
N GLU A 22 -0.83 1.47 -9.19
CA GLU A 22 -1.81 2.42 -8.65
C GLU A 22 -1.55 2.76 -7.18
N PHE A 23 -1.31 1.76 -6.32
CA PHE A 23 -0.97 2.00 -4.92
C PHE A 23 0.34 2.77 -4.76
N LEU A 24 1.38 2.41 -5.51
CA LEU A 24 2.69 3.06 -5.43
C LEU A 24 2.64 4.51 -5.92
N ALA A 25 1.81 4.81 -6.91
CA ALA A 25 1.60 6.15 -7.44
C ALA A 25 0.71 7.03 -6.55
N GLN A 26 -0.06 6.43 -5.63
CA GLN A 26 -0.97 7.17 -4.77
C GLN A 26 -0.19 8.12 -3.86
N THR A 27 -0.57 9.39 -3.82
CA THR A 27 0.16 10.41 -3.07
C THR A 27 -0.18 10.40 -1.59
N VAL A 28 0.86 10.52 -0.76
CA VAL A 28 0.77 10.60 0.69
C VAL A 28 1.58 11.81 1.16
N HIS A 29 1.04 12.56 2.12
CA HIS A 29 1.75 13.66 2.72
C HIS A 29 2.86 13.13 3.65
N SER A 30 4.13 13.40 3.30
CA SER A 30 5.29 13.13 4.16
C SER A 30 5.64 14.41 4.93
N ARG A 31 5.69 14.31 6.26
CA ARG A 31 6.17 15.42 7.11
C ARG A 31 7.64 15.70 6.89
N ARG A 32 8.46 14.66 6.68
CA ARG A 32 9.90 14.81 6.44
C ARG A 32 10.18 15.58 5.16
N ALA A 33 9.47 15.25 4.08
CA ALA A 33 9.58 15.96 2.81
C ALA A 33 8.85 17.32 2.82
N GLY A 34 7.94 17.56 3.79
CA GLY A 34 7.08 18.74 3.82
C GLY A 34 6.11 18.82 2.63
N ALA A 35 5.91 17.71 1.91
CA ALA A 35 5.20 17.67 0.64
C ALA A 35 4.48 16.32 0.45
N SER A 36 3.54 16.30 -0.49
CA SER A 36 2.92 15.06 -0.95
C SER A 36 3.87 14.33 -1.89
N VAL A 37 4.23 13.10 -1.55
CA VAL A 37 5.12 12.24 -2.33
C VAL A 37 4.38 10.97 -2.73
N PRO A 38 4.79 10.27 -3.80
CA PRO A 38 4.23 8.96 -4.12
C PRO A 38 4.43 7.98 -2.96
N PHE A 39 3.43 7.14 -2.69
CA PHE A 39 3.47 6.15 -1.61
C PHE A 39 4.69 5.22 -1.74
N GLY A 40 5.06 4.86 -2.97
CA GLY A 40 6.25 4.05 -3.25
C GLY A 40 7.58 4.69 -2.84
N GLU A 41 7.63 6.02 -2.73
CA GLU A 41 8.83 6.79 -2.35
C GLU A 41 8.94 6.99 -0.83
N LEU A 42 7.93 6.59 -0.05
CA LEU A 42 8.00 6.71 1.40
C LEU A 42 9.11 5.82 1.96
N THR A 43 9.94 6.43 2.81
CA THR A 43 11.00 5.71 3.52
C THR A 43 10.46 5.03 4.77
N LEU A 44 11.24 4.11 5.35
CA LEU A 44 10.91 3.49 6.64
C LEU A 44 10.61 4.53 7.74
N GLU A 45 11.37 5.63 7.77
CA GLU A 45 11.15 6.73 8.72
C GLU A 45 9.82 7.43 8.48
N ASP A 46 9.47 7.71 7.23
CA ASP A 46 8.18 8.32 6.86
C ASP A 46 7.01 7.44 7.31
N VAL A 47 7.09 6.13 7.02
CA VAL A 47 6.07 5.15 7.37
C VAL A 47 5.92 5.04 8.89
N ARG A 48 7.03 4.98 9.62
CA ARG A 48 7.02 4.91 11.08
C ARG A 48 6.41 6.17 11.70
N GLY A 49 6.85 7.34 11.26
CA GLY A 49 6.30 8.62 11.71
C GLY A 49 4.79 8.69 11.47
N ARG A 50 4.32 8.23 10.31
CA ARG A 50 2.90 8.17 9.99
C ARG A 50 2.12 7.21 10.89
N ALA A 51 2.68 6.03 11.18
CA ALA A 51 2.07 5.07 12.09
C ALA A 51 1.93 5.65 13.51
N ASP A 52 2.97 6.33 14.01
CA ASP A 52 2.99 6.95 15.33
C ASP A 52 2.00 8.13 15.42
N GLU A 53 1.91 8.96 14.38
CA GLU A 53 0.92 10.05 14.28
C GLU A 53 -0.51 9.52 14.33
N LEU A 54 -0.83 8.52 13.51
CA LEU A 54 -2.16 7.94 13.47
C LEU A 54 -2.51 7.28 14.80
N ARG A 55 -1.55 6.57 15.41
CA ARG A 55 -1.72 5.98 16.74
C ARG A 55 -2.00 7.05 17.80
N ALA A 56 -1.27 8.16 17.79
CA ALA A 56 -1.49 9.27 18.71
C ALA A 56 -2.86 9.94 18.52
N ALA A 57 -3.40 9.91 17.30
CA ALA A 57 -4.72 10.44 16.97
C ALA A 57 -5.88 9.49 17.32
N VAL A 58 -5.61 8.20 17.57
CA VAL A 58 -6.64 7.23 17.99
C VAL A 58 -7.08 7.55 19.42
N GLY A 59 -8.36 7.87 19.58
CA GLY A 59 -9.00 8.14 20.86
C GLY A 59 -10.40 7.52 20.95
N PHE A 60 -11.21 8.01 21.89
CA PHE A 60 -12.61 7.58 22.03
C PHE A 60 -13.51 8.32 21.02
N GLY A 61 -14.50 7.62 20.45
CA GLY A 61 -15.46 8.20 19.51
C GLY A 61 -15.08 8.04 18.03
N PRO A 62 -15.37 8.99 17.13
CA PRO A 62 -15.17 8.85 15.68
C PRO A 62 -13.73 8.51 15.25
N THR A 63 -12.71 8.89 16.03
CA THR A 63 -11.30 8.57 15.77
C THR A 63 -10.96 7.10 16.06
N ALA A 64 -11.84 6.32 16.71
CA ALA A 64 -11.67 4.87 16.79
C ALA A 64 -11.71 4.20 15.40
N ARG A 65 -12.38 4.83 14.41
CA ARG A 65 -12.46 4.31 13.03
C ARG A 65 -11.13 4.34 12.30
N VAL A 66 -10.16 5.15 12.76
CA VAL A 66 -8.81 5.19 12.17
C VAL A 66 -7.84 4.21 12.83
N ALA A 67 -8.25 3.51 13.90
CA ALA A 67 -7.42 2.52 14.57
C ALA A 67 -6.98 1.36 13.64
N PRO A 68 -7.85 0.78 12.78
CA PRO A 68 -7.43 -0.22 11.80
C PRO A 68 -6.39 0.31 10.82
N VAL A 69 -6.49 1.59 10.44
CA VAL A 69 -5.52 2.23 9.55
C VAL A 69 -4.19 2.45 10.24
N ALA A 70 -4.19 2.98 11.48
CA ALA A 70 -2.97 3.09 12.29
C ALA A 70 -2.26 1.74 12.44
N ARG A 71 -3.03 0.65 12.63
CA ARG A 71 -2.50 -0.71 12.68
C ARG A 71 -1.89 -1.14 11.35
N ALA A 72 -2.57 -0.90 10.23
CA ALA A 72 -2.04 -1.26 8.92
C ALA A 72 -0.73 -0.51 8.61
N TRP A 73 -0.60 0.77 8.99
CA TRP A 73 0.66 1.52 8.88
C TRP A 73 1.77 0.92 9.73
N ARG A 74 1.45 0.42 10.92
CA ARG A 74 2.41 -0.32 11.74
C ARG A 74 2.85 -1.63 11.10
N GLU A 75 1.92 -2.37 10.50
CA GLU A 75 2.23 -3.60 9.78
C GLU A 75 3.13 -3.33 8.57
N LEU A 76 2.94 -2.21 7.86
CA LEU A 76 3.85 -1.77 6.80
C LEU A 76 5.27 -1.51 7.33
N THR A 77 5.41 -0.81 8.48
CA THR A 77 6.72 -0.62 9.12
C THR A 77 7.40 -1.96 9.38
N MET A 78 6.68 -2.93 9.95
CA MET A 78 7.24 -4.24 10.27
C MET A 78 7.63 -5.02 9.01
N ALA A 79 6.82 -4.95 7.95
CA ALA A 79 7.14 -5.59 6.69
C ALA A 79 8.40 -4.98 6.04
N MET A 80 8.57 -3.65 6.11
CA MET A 80 9.78 -2.99 5.63
C MET A 80 11.02 -3.34 6.45
N GLU A 81 10.89 -3.42 7.79
CA GLU A 81 11.98 -3.84 8.69
C GLU A 81 12.39 -5.29 8.43
N GLN A 82 11.44 -6.20 8.24
CA GLN A 82 11.69 -7.62 7.95
C GLN A 82 12.33 -7.81 6.57
N GLY A 83 11.88 -7.04 5.57
CA GLY A 83 12.48 -7.05 4.23
C GLY A 83 13.79 -6.29 4.13
N GLN A 84 14.18 -5.54 5.17
CA GLN A 84 15.33 -4.63 5.19
C GLN A 84 15.36 -3.66 4.00
N VAL A 85 14.18 -3.14 3.62
CA VAL A 85 14.02 -2.25 2.46
C VAL A 85 14.01 -0.78 2.86
N GLY A 86 14.54 0.09 1.99
CA GLY A 86 14.62 1.52 2.24
C GLY A 86 13.32 2.26 1.94
N THR A 87 12.58 1.81 0.93
CA THR A 87 11.36 2.44 0.43
C THR A 87 10.24 1.43 0.19
N VAL A 88 8.99 1.91 0.17
CA VAL A 88 7.82 1.04 -0.01
C VAL A 88 7.81 0.32 -1.37
N LYS A 89 8.31 0.94 -2.44
CA LYS A 89 8.37 0.30 -3.77
C LYS A 89 9.24 -0.95 -3.81
N GLU A 90 10.23 -1.02 -2.92
CA GLU A 90 11.15 -2.15 -2.78
C GLU A 90 10.54 -3.32 -1.99
N LEU A 91 9.42 -3.10 -1.30
CA LEU A 91 8.74 -4.14 -0.55
C LEU A 91 8.26 -5.27 -1.47
N ASP A 92 8.25 -6.49 -0.91
CA ASP A 92 7.70 -7.65 -1.58
C ASP A 92 6.28 -7.36 -2.15
N PRO A 93 6.01 -7.69 -3.43
CA PRO A 93 4.74 -7.35 -4.07
C PRO A 93 3.52 -8.01 -3.42
N GLU A 94 3.69 -9.20 -2.84
CA GLU A 94 2.62 -9.94 -2.18
C GLU A 94 2.29 -9.26 -0.85
N ALA A 95 3.29 -8.99 -0.02
CA ALA A 95 3.13 -8.25 1.24
C ALA A 95 2.49 -6.86 1.01
N LEU A 96 2.93 -6.16 -0.05
CA LEU A 96 2.36 -4.86 -0.41
C LEU A 96 0.88 -4.98 -0.82
N SER A 97 0.51 -6.02 -1.57
CA SER A 97 -0.87 -6.24 -2.02
C SER A 97 -1.82 -6.58 -0.86
N GLU A 98 -1.32 -7.17 0.22
CA GLU A 98 -2.11 -7.46 1.43
C GLU A 98 -2.25 -6.24 2.35
N ILE A 99 -1.18 -5.45 2.48
CA ILE A 99 -1.14 -4.32 3.40
C ILE A 99 -1.76 -3.06 2.77
N ALA A 100 -1.44 -2.76 1.51
CA ALA A 100 -1.83 -1.51 0.87
C ALA A 100 -3.34 -1.27 0.91
N PRO A 101 -4.26 -2.19 0.55
CA PRO A 101 -5.70 -1.88 0.60
C PRO A 101 -6.22 -1.40 1.98
N ARG A 102 -5.49 -1.66 3.07
CA ARG A 102 -5.89 -1.37 4.45
C ARG A 102 -5.35 -0.04 4.99
N LEU A 103 -4.42 0.64 4.32
CA LEU A 103 -3.89 1.94 4.80
C LEU A 103 -4.79 3.14 4.44
N TRP A 104 -5.84 2.92 3.65
CA TRP A 104 -6.76 3.95 3.18
C TRP A 104 -8.15 3.67 3.74
N VAL A 105 -8.73 4.67 4.44
CA VAL A 105 -10.14 4.60 4.81
C VAL A 105 -10.95 4.79 3.53
N VAL A 106 -11.65 3.75 3.08
CA VAL A 106 -12.71 3.91 2.07
C VAL A 106 -14.00 4.22 2.83
N PRO A 107 -14.54 5.46 2.77
CA PRO A 107 -15.82 5.74 3.39
C PRO A 107 -16.93 4.90 2.72
N PRO A 108 -17.91 4.39 3.48
CA PRO A 108 -19.08 3.74 2.89
C PRO A 108 -19.82 4.77 2.02
N GLY A 109 -19.93 4.49 0.72
CA GLY A 109 -20.49 5.41 -0.27
C GLY A 109 -19.50 5.85 -1.36
N GLY A 110 -18.21 5.52 -1.25
CA GLY A 110 -17.27 5.59 -2.37
C GLY A 110 -17.16 6.97 -3.02
N SER A 111 -16.66 7.97 -2.29
CA SER A 111 -15.93 9.09 -2.88
C SER A 111 -15.25 9.90 -1.77
N LEU A 112 -13.95 10.18 -1.93
CA LEU A 112 -13.30 11.32 -1.29
C LEU A 112 -13.41 12.48 -2.28
N LEU A 113 -14.50 13.25 -2.18
CA LEU A 113 -14.53 14.62 -2.67
C LEU A 113 -13.83 15.52 -1.65
#